data_AF-A0A069PEQ3-F1
#
_entry.id   AF-A0A069PEQ3-F1
#
_cell.length_a   1.000
_cell.length_b   1.000
_cell.length_c   1.000
_cell.angle_alpha   90.00
_cell.angle_beta   90.00
_cell.angle_gamma   90.00
#
_symmetry.space_group_name_H-M   'P 1'
#
loop_
_entity.id
_entity.type
_entity.pdbx_description
1 polymer ?
#
loop_
_entity_poly.entity_id
_entity_poly.type
_entity_poly.pdbx_seq_one_letter_code
_entity_poly.pdbx_strand_id
1 'polypeptide(L)'
;MGYIDAGVAAGARLVVDGRGHTVASHEQGFFLGGSLFDDVKPDMSIYREEIFGPVLSVVRVPDLASAIALVNAHELGNCVSLFTSDGSAARAFSRQIQIGMVGINVPSPVPPAWHSFGGWKRSLFGDHHAYGEEAVRFYTRYKSVMQRWPDSIAKGAELALPVV
;
A
#
# COMPACT_ATOMS: atom_id res chain seq x y z
N MET A 1 15.60 7.53 -19.09
CA MET A 1 16.66 6.82 -18.33
C MET A 1 17.14 7.58 -17.09
N GLY A 2 16.62 8.80 -16.80
CA GLY A 2 17.18 9.69 -15.76
C GLY A 2 17.33 9.10 -14.36
N TYR A 3 16.42 8.25 -13.88
CA TYR A 3 16.59 7.62 -12.56
C TYR A 3 17.74 6.61 -12.50
N ILE A 4 17.96 5.82 -13.56
CA ILE A 4 19.09 4.88 -13.60
C ILE A 4 20.40 5.66 -13.59
N ASP A 5 20.48 6.73 -14.38
CA ASP A 5 21.66 7.59 -14.42
C ASP A 5 21.89 8.29 -13.07
N ALA A 6 20.82 8.77 -12.41
CA ALA A 6 20.89 9.38 -11.08
C ALA A 6 21.33 8.38 -10.00
N GLY A 7 20.89 7.12 -10.07
CA GLY A 7 21.31 6.07 -9.16
C GLY A 7 22.81 5.79 -9.25
N VAL A 8 23.34 5.68 -10.47
CA VAL A 8 24.79 5.53 -10.71
C VAL A 8 25.56 6.76 -10.21
N ALA A 9 25.08 7.97 -10.52
CA ALA A 9 25.71 9.22 -10.09
C ALA A 9 25.70 9.39 -8.56
N ALA A 10 24.67 8.89 -7.88
CA ALA A 10 24.57 8.89 -6.42
C ALA A 10 25.46 7.82 -5.74
N GLY A 11 26.10 6.94 -6.52
CA GLY A 11 27.01 5.91 -6.01
C GLY A 11 26.36 4.57 -5.70
N ALA A 12 25.11 4.32 -6.12
CA ALA A 12 24.52 3.00 -6.06
C ALA A 12 25.20 2.03 -7.05
N ARG A 13 25.28 0.76 -6.69
CA ARG A 13 25.93 -0.26 -7.52
C ARG A 13 24.94 -0.83 -8.52
N LEU A 14 25.06 -0.45 -9.80
CA LEU A 14 24.24 -1.02 -10.87
C LEU A 14 24.74 -2.44 -11.22
N VAL A 15 24.05 -3.45 -10.74
CA VAL A 15 24.40 -4.88 -10.90
C VAL A 15 23.93 -5.41 -12.25
N VAL A 16 22.74 -5.00 -12.68
CA VAL A 16 22.18 -5.32 -14.00
C VAL A 16 21.79 -4.01 -14.67
N ASP A 17 22.31 -3.75 -15.86
CA ASP A 17 22.04 -2.54 -16.63
C ASP A 17 21.10 -2.83 -17.81
N GLY A 18 19.85 -2.37 -17.69
CA GLY A 18 18.81 -2.56 -18.70
C GLY A 18 18.74 -1.45 -19.77
N ARG A 19 19.58 -0.41 -19.70
CA ARG A 19 19.47 0.79 -20.58
C ARG A 19 19.71 0.48 -22.05
N GLY A 20 20.56 -0.49 -22.36
CA GLY A 20 20.90 -0.87 -23.73
C GLY A 20 20.01 -1.95 -24.34
N HIS A 21 18.93 -2.36 -23.67
CA HIS A 21 18.09 -3.45 -24.15
C HIS A 21 17.27 -3.05 -25.39
N THR A 22 17.39 -3.83 -26.46
CA THR A 22 16.64 -3.64 -27.70
C THR A 22 15.77 -4.86 -27.98
N VAL A 23 14.53 -4.62 -28.42
CA VAL A 23 13.61 -5.67 -28.87
C VAL A 23 13.65 -5.72 -30.39
N ALA A 24 14.04 -6.88 -30.95
CA ALA A 24 14.14 -7.06 -32.39
C ALA A 24 12.82 -6.72 -33.09
N SER A 25 12.92 -6.02 -34.23
CA SER A 25 11.79 -5.53 -35.02
C SER A 25 10.92 -4.46 -34.32
N HIS A 26 11.32 -4.00 -33.13
CA HIS A 26 10.63 -2.96 -32.36
C HIS A 26 11.63 -1.95 -31.78
N GLU A 27 12.68 -1.62 -32.52
CA GLU A 27 13.81 -0.79 -32.07
C GLU A 27 13.40 0.63 -31.69
N GLN A 28 12.27 1.12 -32.22
CA GLN A 28 11.70 2.44 -31.92
C GLN A 28 10.61 2.41 -30.84
N GLY A 29 10.41 1.25 -30.18
CA GLY A 29 9.45 1.12 -29.08
C GLY A 29 9.97 1.69 -27.75
N PHE A 30 9.07 1.89 -26.79
CA PHE A 30 9.41 2.37 -25.44
C PHE A 30 9.88 1.25 -24.50
N PHE A 31 10.78 0.39 -24.98
CA PHE A 31 11.29 -0.73 -24.21
C PHE A 31 12.45 -0.31 -23.31
N LEU A 32 12.44 -0.80 -22.08
CA LEU A 32 13.55 -0.68 -21.13
C LEU A 32 13.79 -2.05 -20.51
N GLY A 33 15.05 -2.50 -20.49
CA GLY A 33 15.42 -3.74 -19.83
C GLY A 33 15.32 -3.63 -18.31
N GLY A 34 15.23 -4.78 -17.64
CA GLY A 34 15.31 -4.84 -16.18
C GLY A 34 16.65 -4.30 -15.67
N SER A 35 16.60 -3.43 -14.67
CA SER A 35 17.80 -2.91 -13.99
C SER A 35 17.75 -3.26 -12.50
N LEU A 36 18.89 -3.60 -11.93
CA LEU A 36 19.03 -3.97 -10.51
C LEU A 36 20.14 -3.14 -9.87
N PHE A 37 19.79 -2.37 -8.85
CA PHE A 37 20.74 -1.68 -7.99
C PHE A 37 20.94 -2.42 -6.67
N ASP A 38 22.19 -2.50 -6.23
CA ASP A 38 22.57 -2.91 -4.87
C ASP A 38 23.21 -1.74 -4.12
N ASP A 39 23.30 -1.87 -2.80
CA ASP A 39 23.86 -0.88 -1.88
C ASP A 39 23.18 0.50 -1.93
N VAL A 40 21.89 0.54 -2.28
CA VAL A 40 21.08 1.76 -2.33
C VAL A 40 20.92 2.35 -0.93
N LYS A 41 20.96 3.69 -0.84
CA LYS A 41 20.80 4.44 0.42
C LYS A 41 19.51 5.27 0.44
N PRO A 42 18.93 5.54 1.62
CA PRO A 42 17.60 6.17 1.72
C PRO A 42 17.52 7.64 1.24
N ASP A 43 18.66 8.31 1.08
CA ASP A 43 18.76 9.68 0.57
C ASP A 43 18.78 9.75 -0.96
N MET A 44 18.99 8.63 -1.65
CA MET A 44 19.03 8.56 -3.11
C MET A 44 17.63 8.71 -3.72
N SER A 45 17.52 9.42 -4.85
CA SER A 45 16.24 9.58 -5.56
C SER A 45 15.63 8.26 -6.02
N ILE A 46 16.46 7.28 -6.42
CA ILE A 46 16.04 5.91 -6.79
C ILE A 46 15.44 5.09 -5.64
N TYR A 47 15.50 5.60 -4.41
CA TYR A 47 14.79 5.05 -3.25
C TYR A 47 13.58 5.90 -2.88
N ARG A 48 13.73 7.23 -2.87
CA ARG A 48 12.70 8.16 -2.39
C ARG A 48 11.53 8.35 -3.34
N GLU A 49 11.77 8.21 -4.64
CA GLU A 49 10.80 8.51 -5.69
C GLU A 49 10.33 7.24 -6.38
N GLU A 50 9.07 7.23 -6.80
CA GLU A 50 8.48 6.10 -7.50
C GLU A 50 8.92 6.10 -8.97
N ILE A 51 9.77 5.15 -9.34
CA ILE A 51 10.37 5.07 -10.69
C ILE A 51 9.35 4.62 -11.75
N PHE A 52 8.37 3.79 -11.36
CA PHE A 52 7.31 3.27 -12.25
C PHE A 52 7.82 2.51 -13.50
N GLY A 53 8.99 1.87 -13.39
CA GLY A 53 9.64 1.10 -14.45
C GLY A 53 10.30 -0.17 -13.94
N PRO A 54 10.93 -0.97 -14.81
CA PRO A 54 11.56 -2.25 -14.47
C PRO A 54 12.91 -2.06 -13.74
N VAL A 55 12.90 -1.35 -12.61
CA VAL A 55 14.08 -1.05 -11.80
C VAL A 55 13.86 -1.55 -10.37
N LEU A 56 14.72 -2.42 -9.89
CA LEU A 56 14.71 -2.93 -8.52
C LEU A 56 15.89 -2.36 -7.72
N SER A 57 15.60 -1.79 -6.55
CA SER A 57 16.59 -1.22 -5.63
C SER A 57 16.71 -2.11 -4.38
N VAL A 58 17.94 -2.54 -4.05
CA VAL A 58 18.23 -3.31 -2.84
C VAL A 58 18.86 -2.41 -1.79
N VAL A 59 18.19 -2.28 -0.64
CA VAL A 59 18.69 -1.59 0.55
C VAL A 59 19.04 -2.63 1.61
N ARG A 60 20.26 -2.54 2.15
CA ARG A 60 20.76 -3.45 3.18
C ARG A 60 20.61 -2.82 4.56
N VAL A 61 19.99 -3.54 5.48
CA VAL A 61 19.77 -3.14 6.88
C VAL A 61 20.18 -4.28 7.81
N PRO A 62 20.62 -3.98 9.05
CA PRO A 62 21.20 -5.00 9.93
C PRO A 62 20.17 -5.97 10.52
N ASP A 63 18.92 -5.55 10.68
CA ASP A 63 17.88 -6.31 11.38
C ASP A 63 16.46 -5.88 10.97
N LEU A 64 15.47 -6.64 11.46
CA LEU A 64 14.05 -6.41 11.19
C LEU A 64 13.55 -5.07 11.74
N ALA A 65 14.03 -4.63 12.91
CA ALA A 65 13.58 -3.37 13.50
C ALA A 65 14.03 -2.18 12.65
N SER A 66 15.27 -2.22 12.15
CA SER A 66 15.82 -1.26 11.20
C SER A 66 15.06 -1.28 9.87
N ALA A 67 14.66 -2.46 9.38
CA ALA A 67 13.82 -2.59 8.18
C ALA A 67 12.44 -1.93 8.35
N ILE A 68 11.78 -2.19 9.49
CA ILE A 68 10.46 -1.59 9.81
C ILE A 68 10.60 -0.07 9.91
N ALA A 69 11.62 0.43 10.61
CA ALA A 69 11.87 1.87 10.74
C ALA A 69 12.09 2.54 9.37
N LEU A 70 12.89 1.90 8.50
CA LEU A 70 13.15 2.37 7.14
C LEU A 70 11.85 2.48 6.32
N VAL A 71 11.03 1.43 6.30
CA VAL A 71 9.77 1.43 5.53
C VAL A 71 8.74 2.41 6.11
N ASN A 72 8.67 2.53 7.44
CA ASN A 72 7.76 3.47 8.08
C ASN A 72 8.13 4.92 7.78
N ALA A 73 9.43 5.24 7.73
CA ALA A 73 9.93 6.57 7.38
C ALA A 73 9.69 6.97 5.92
N HIS A 74 9.42 6.01 5.03
CA HIS A 74 9.12 6.31 3.64
C HIS A 74 7.79 7.07 3.50
N GLU A 75 7.72 8.01 2.56
CA GLU A 75 6.55 8.87 2.37
C GLU A 75 5.29 8.10 1.93
N LEU A 76 5.50 7.14 1.04
CA LEU A 76 4.45 6.27 0.51
C LEU A 76 4.21 5.07 1.44
N GLY A 77 2.98 4.56 1.43
CA GLY A 77 2.54 3.48 2.29
C GLY A 77 1.51 2.55 1.68
N ASN A 78 1.70 2.17 0.41
CA ASN A 78 0.74 1.36 -0.33
C ASN A 78 0.76 -0.12 0.08
N CYS A 79 1.80 -0.84 -0.34
CA CYS A 79 1.98 -2.28 -0.08
C CYS A 79 3.35 -2.57 0.52
N VAL A 80 3.45 -3.62 1.31
CA VAL A 80 4.72 -4.14 1.83
C VAL A 80 4.63 -5.64 2.06
N SER A 81 5.74 -6.34 1.92
CA SER A 81 5.81 -7.79 2.09
C SER A 81 7.02 -8.19 2.94
N LEU A 82 6.81 -9.13 3.86
CA LEU A 82 7.88 -9.81 4.60
C LEU A 82 7.96 -11.27 4.16
N PHE A 83 9.15 -11.73 3.82
CA PHE A 83 9.44 -13.13 3.58
C PHE A 83 10.16 -13.72 4.79
N THR A 84 9.52 -14.66 5.49
CA THR A 84 10.05 -15.29 6.70
C THR A 84 9.36 -16.61 6.98
N SER A 85 10.06 -17.53 7.64
CA SER A 85 9.50 -18.74 8.25
C SER A 85 9.13 -18.56 9.73
N ASP A 86 9.52 -17.44 10.36
CA ASP A 86 9.26 -17.15 11.77
C ASP A 86 7.94 -16.38 11.96
N GLY A 87 7.00 -16.99 12.68
CA GLY A 87 5.72 -16.39 13.04
C GLY A 87 5.85 -15.19 14.00
N SER A 88 6.88 -15.15 14.84
CA SER A 88 7.16 -14.02 15.73
C SER A 88 7.53 -12.79 14.92
N ALA A 89 8.48 -12.93 13.99
CA ALA A 89 8.83 -11.89 13.02
C ALA A 89 7.61 -11.44 12.19
N ALA A 90 6.82 -12.37 11.65
CA ALA A 90 5.63 -12.05 10.87
C ALA A 90 4.61 -11.21 11.66
N ARG A 91 4.35 -11.57 12.93
CA ARG A 91 3.45 -10.84 13.82
C ARG A 91 4.02 -9.49 14.25
N ALA A 92 5.31 -9.44 14.55
CA ALA A 92 5.97 -8.19 14.92
C ALA A 92 5.92 -7.18 13.78
N PHE A 93 6.21 -7.63 12.56
CA PHE A 93 6.15 -6.83 11.34
C PHE A 93 4.73 -6.33 11.05
N SER A 94 3.76 -7.23 10.94
CA SER A 94 2.39 -6.85 10.54
C SER A 94 1.69 -5.89 11.52
N ARG A 95 2.09 -5.87 12.80
CA ARG A 95 1.54 -4.95 13.80
C ARG A 95 2.24 -3.60 13.89
N GLN A 96 3.51 -3.54 13.52
CA GLN A 96 4.34 -2.33 13.67
C GLN A 96 4.49 -1.54 12.37
N ILE A 97 4.25 -2.18 11.23
CA ILE A 97 4.38 -1.55 9.93
C ILE A 97 3.21 -0.60 9.67
N GLN A 98 3.51 0.60 9.15
CA GLN A 98 2.55 1.67 8.90
C GLN A 98 2.19 1.73 7.41
N ILE A 99 1.67 0.62 6.89
CA ILE A 99 1.38 0.40 5.47
C ILE A 99 -0.01 -0.22 5.36
N GLY A 100 -0.79 0.20 4.36
CA GLY A 100 -2.20 -0.21 4.25
C GLY A 100 -2.40 -1.68 3.89
N MET A 101 -1.55 -2.24 3.02
CA MET A 101 -1.63 -3.63 2.59
C MET A 101 -0.34 -4.40 2.91
N VAL A 102 -0.47 -5.48 3.69
CA VAL A 102 0.66 -6.23 4.26
C VAL A 102 0.63 -7.69 3.83
N GLY A 103 1.70 -8.17 3.20
CA GLY A 103 1.89 -9.56 2.79
C GLY A 103 2.90 -10.30 3.66
N ILE A 104 2.61 -11.55 4.02
CA ILE A 104 3.57 -12.48 4.62
C ILE A 104 3.78 -13.62 3.63
N ASN A 105 5.00 -13.76 3.10
CA ASN A 105 5.35 -14.71 2.04
C ASN A 105 4.52 -14.56 0.75
N VAL A 106 3.99 -13.35 0.50
CA VAL A 106 3.24 -12.97 -0.70
C VAL A 106 3.89 -11.71 -1.26
N PRO A 107 4.43 -11.70 -2.49
CA PRO A 107 5.16 -10.55 -3.03
C PRO A 107 4.27 -9.34 -3.26
N SER A 108 3.04 -9.55 -3.76
CA SER A 108 2.07 -8.50 -4.05
C SER A 108 0.77 -8.77 -3.30
N PRO A 109 0.55 -8.16 -2.12
CA PRO A 109 -0.59 -8.46 -1.25
C PRO A 109 -1.84 -7.66 -1.65
N VAL A 110 -2.21 -7.71 -2.93
CA VAL A 110 -3.44 -7.05 -3.41
C VAL A 110 -4.66 -7.78 -2.82
N PRO A 111 -5.55 -7.07 -2.11
CA PRO A 111 -6.74 -7.68 -1.54
C PRO A 111 -7.66 -8.25 -2.64
N PRO A 112 -8.33 -9.39 -2.40
CA PRO A 112 -9.36 -9.87 -3.31
C PRO A 112 -10.57 -8.93 -3.30
N ALA A 113 -11.44 -9.02 -4.30
CA ALA A 113 -12.53 -8.06 -4.54
C ALA A 113 -13.54 -7.89 -3.38
N TRP A 114 -13.65 -8.87 -2.47
CA TRP A 114 -14.50 -8.82 -1.27
C TRP A 114 -13.82 -8.19 -0.05
N HIS A 115 -12.54 -7.81 -0.15
CA HIS A 115 -11.86 -6.90 0.76
C HIS A 115 -11.65 -5.55 0.05
N SER A 116 -11.15 -4.54 0.74
CA SER A 116 -10.94 -3.21 0.16
C SER A 116 -9.46 -2.86 -0.01
N PHE A 117 -9.12 -2.14 -1.07
CA PHE A 117 -7.76 -1.70 -1.39
C PHE A 117 -7.52 -0.28 -0.93
N GLY A 118 -6.49 -0.09 -0.13
CA GLY A 118 -6.08 1.24 0.28
C GLY A 118 -4.73 1.20 0.95
N GLY A 119 -3.85 2.08 0.49
CA GLY A 119 -2.60 2.39 1.17
C GLY A 119 -2.83 3.31 2.38
N TRP A 120 -1.77 3.56 3.12
CA TRP A 120 -1.69 4.59 4.15
C TRP A 120 -0.75 5.72 3.72
N LYS A 121 -0.58 6.74 4.58
CA LYS A 121 0.31 7.89 4.35
C LYS A 121 -0.09 8.62 3.05
N ARG A 122 0.87 9.03 2.22
CA ARG A 122 0.58 9.72 0.95
C ARG A 122 0.06 8.80 -0.16
N SER A 123 -0.20 7.52 0.13
CA SER A 123 -0.76 6.56 -0.83
C SER A 123 -2.29 6.50 -0.86
N LEU A 124 -2.98 7.16 0.07
CA LEU A 124 -4.44 7.28 0.05
C LEU A 124 -4.87 8.62 0.67
N PHE A 125 -5.86 9.27 0.05
CA PHE A 125 -6.49 10.48 0.56
C PHE A 125 -7.97 10.22 0.75
N GLY A 126 -8.46 10.31 1.99
CA GLY A 126 -9.82 9.93 2.38
C GLY A 126 -9.83 8.93 3.53
N ASP A 127 -11.02 8.58 3.99
CA ASP A 127 -11.28 7.60 5.05
C ASP A 127 -11.75 6.24 4.50
N HIS A 128 -12.29 6.22 3.28
CA HIS A 128 -12.75 5.01 2.61
C HIS A 128 -11.75 4.46 1.59
N HIS A 129 -11.55 3.15 1.62
CA HIS A 129 -10.72 2.42 0.65
C HIS A 129 -11.48 2.12 -0.65
N ALA A 130 -10.75 1.73 -1.70
CA ALA A 130 -11.31 1.35 -2.99
C ALA A 130 -11.94 -0.06 -2.94
N TYR A 131 -13.06 -0.22 -3.66
CA TYR A 131 -13.85 -1.45 -3.78
C TYR A 131 -14.17 -2.16 -2.44
N GLY A 132 -14.76 -3.36 -2.50
CA GLY A 132 -15.15 -4.11 -1.31
C GLY A 132 -16.21 -3.41 -0.46
N GLU A 133 -16.21 -3.69 0.85
CA GLU A 133 -17.18 -3.13 1.79
C GLU A 133 -17.04 -1.61 1.95
N GLU A 134 -15.82 -1.08 1.85
CA GLU A 134 -15.57 0.37 1.96
C GLU A 134 -16.21 1.15 0.82
N ALA A 135 -16.22 0.61 -0.40
CA ALA A 135 -16.92 1.26 -1.51
C ALA A 135 -18.44 1.32 -1.27
N VAL A 136 -19.04 0.29 -0.67
CA VAL A 136 -20.47 0.32 -0.32
C VAL A 136 -20.74 1.43 0.69
N ARG A 137 -19.89 1.59 1.71
CA ARG A 137 -20.00 2.68 2.68
C ARG A 137 -19.81 4.05 2.04
N PHE A 138 -18.83 4.20 1.17
CA PHE A 138 -18.54 5.46 0.46
C PHE A 138 -19.68 5.91 -0.47
N TYR A 139 -20.27 4.97 -1.23
CA TYR A 139 -21.35 5.27 -2.18
C TYR A 139 -22.74 5.32 -1.55
N THR A 140 -22.88 5.03 -0.25
CA THR A 140 -24.16 5.08 0.46
C THR A 140 -24.12 6.10 1.61
N ARG A 141 -25.27 6.39 2.22
CA ARG A 141 -25.36 7.25 3.40
C ARG A 141 -26.15 6.53 4.48
N TYR A 142 -25.60 6.52 5.69
CA TYR A 142 -26.26 5.93 6.84
C TYR A 142 -27.53 6.71 7.21
N LYS A 143 -28.63 5.99 7.46
CA LYS A 143 -29.90 6.55 7.95
C LYS A 143 -30.38 5.68 9.12
N SER A 144 -30.59 6.28 10.28
CA SER A 144 -31.20 5.63 11.44
C SER A 144 -32.64 6.11 11.60
N VAL A 145 -33.58 5.17 11.72
CA VAL A 145 -35.01 5.45 11.91
C VAL A 145 -35.45 4.81 13.22
N MET A 146 -35.83 5.62 14.19
CA MET A 146 -36.44 5.17 15.44
C MET A 146 -37.93 5.47 15.39
N GLN A 147 -38.76 4.43 15.48
CA GLN A 147 -40.22 4.56 15.47
C GLN A 147 -40.83 3.71 16.57
N ARG A 148 -41.80 4.28 17.28
CA ARG A 148 -42.64 3.59 18.26
C ARG A 148 -44.10 3.87 17.90
N TRP A 149 -44.89 2.81 17.80
CA TRP A 149 -46.33 2.87 17.54
C TRP A 149 -47.06 2.33 18.77
N PRO A 150 -47.51 3.18 19.72
CA PRO A 150 -48.15 2.73 20.94
C PRO A 150 -49.58 2.17 20.72
N ASP A 151 -50.28 2.58 19.65
CA ASP A 151 -51.63 2.10 19.29
C ASP A 151 -51.77 1.95 17.77
N SER A 152 -52.58 0.97 17.31
CA SER A 152 -53.12 0.99 15.95
C SER A 152 -54.18 2.09 15.86
N ILE A 153 -54.37 2.65 14.66
CA ILE A 153 -55.25 3.76 14.23
C ILE A 153 -56.68 3.85 14.82
N ALA A 154 -57.10 2.97 15.73
CA ALA A 154 -58.40 2.95 16.41
C ALA A 154 -58.44 3.59 17.82
N LYS A 155 -57.33 3.93 18.48
CA LYS A 155 -57.35 4.58 19.81
C LYS A 155 -56.37 5.76 19.87
N GLY A 156 -56.87 6.90 20.35
CA GLY A 156 -56.19 8.22 20.29
C GLY A 156 -54.85 8.30 21.04
N ALA A 157 -54.10 9.37 20.77
CA ALA A 157 -52.69 9.52 21.17
C ALA A 157 -52.42 9.37 22.68
N GLU A 158 -51.57 8.40 23.04
CA GLU A 158 -50.98 8.28 24.37
C GLU A 158 -49.51 8.75 24.34
N LEU A 159 -49.21 9.80 25.11
CA LEU A 159 -47.90 10.47 25.15
C LEU A 159 -47.13 10.08 26.42
N ALA A 160 -46.50 8.89 26.41
CA ALA A 160 -45.57 8.48 27.46
C ALA A 160 -44.18 8.20 26.88
N LEU A 161 -43.17 8.96 27.33
CA LEU A 161 -41.77 8.68 27.04
C LEU A 161 -41.35 7.35 27.70
N PRO A 162 -40.53 6.51 27.03
CA PRO A 162 -39.93 5.36 27.69
C PRO A 162 -38.98 5.84 28.80
N VAL A 163 -39.28 5.47 30.04
CA VAL A 163 -38.34 5.58 31.16
C VAL A 163 -37.45 4.34 31.16
N VAL A 164 -36.14 4.56 31.34
CA VAL A 164 -35.12 3.52 31.54
C VAL A 164 -35.23 2.95 32.94
#